data_AF-S1NFA0-F1
#
_entry.id   AF-S1NFA0-F1
#
_cell.length_a   1.000
_cell.length_b   1.000
_cell.length_c   1.000
_cell.angle_alpha   90.00
_cell.angle_beta   90.00
_cell.angle_gamma   90.00
#
_symmetry.space_group_name_H-M   'P 1'
#
loop_
_entity.id
_entity.type
_entity.pdbx_description
1 polymer ?
#
loop_
_entity_poly.entity_id
_entity_poly.type
_entity_poly.pdbx_seq_one_letter_code
_entity_poly.pdbx_strand_id
1 'polypeptide(L)'
;MGKKISVDLDEQQTLYLTAMEISGYAQEIVTLMNQISDNLSTLSSKGYFHDRMSPESDEGDGMARYILKAQEFETLCEVTAQHIQNTYQSMTDTDKALAVYVLNLMLQDSSTDAAKKEEILNNQEAYVSLVEEQLKSSK
;
A
#
# COMPACT_ATOMS: atom_id res chain seq x y z
N MET A 1 -14.60 2.78 -20.09
CA MET A 1 -14.59 2.28 -18.70
C MET A 1 -14.39 0.78 -18.77
N GLY A 2 -13.16 0.28 -18.57
CA GLY A 2 -12.90 -1.16 -18.57
C GLY A 2 -13.60 -1.78 -17.36
N LYS A 3 -14.35 -2.87 -17.57
CA LYS A 3 -14.89 -3.66 -16.46
C LYS A 3 -13.73 -4.03 -15.53
N LYS A 4 -13.78 -3.58 -14.28
CA LYS A 4 -12.85 -4.02 -13.24
C LYS A 4 -13.10 -5.52 -13.07
N ILE A 5 -12.15 -6.34 -13.51
CA ILE A 5 -12.20 -7.79 -13.36
C ILE A 5 -11.67 -8.07 -11.96
N SER A 6 -12.54 -8.52 -11.05
CA SER A 6 -12.18 -8.84 -9.68
C SER A 6 -13.01 -9.99 -9.14
N VAL A 7 -12.45 -10.71 -8.17
CA VAL A 7 -13.16 -11.56 -7.22
C VAL A 7 -13.71 -10.65 -6.12
N ASP A 8 -15.00 -10.79 -5.83
CA ASP A 8 -15.70 -9.92 -4.88
C ASP A 8 -15.30 -10.25 -3.43
N LEU A 9 -15.16 -9.20 -2.64
CA LEU A 9 -14.91 -9.23 -1.21
C LEU A 9 -16.18 -8.80 -0.47
N ASP A 10 -16.42 -9.33 0.73
CA ASP A 10 -17.43 -8.73 1.59
C ASP A 10 -16.97 -7.34 2.10
N GLU A 11 -17.88 -6.58 2.72
CA GLU A 11 -17.57 -5.21 3.18
C GLU A 11 -16.45 -5.17 4.21
N GLN A 12 -16.32 -6.18 5.08
CA GLN A 12 -15.34 -6.23 6.16
C GLN A 12 -13.96 -6.59 5.61
N GLN A 13 -13.91 -7.54 4.67
CA GLN A 13 -12.72 -7.89 3.91
C GLN A 13 -12.23 -6.72 3.05
N THR A 14 -13.15 -6.01 2.40
CA THR A 14 -12.84 -4.81 1.62
C THR A 14 -12.22 -3.73 2.49
N LEU A 15 -12.80 -3.47 3.67
CA LEU A 15 -12.28 -2.49 4.61
C LEU A 15 -10.89 -2.88 5.15
N TYR A 16 -10.70 -4.16 5.49
CA TYR A 16 -9.41 -4.69 5.92
C TYR A 16 -8.31 -4.44 4.88
N LEU A 17 -8.57 -4.79 3.62
CA LEU A 17 -7.60 -4.63 2.54
C LEU A 17 -7.35 -3.17 2.19
N THR A 18 -8.40 -2.34 2.13
CA THR A 18 -8.26 -0.90 1.87
C THR A 18 -7.38 -0.24 2.93
N ALA A 19 -7.51 -0.65 4.19
CA ALA A 19 -6.68 -0.14 5.27
C ALA A 19 -5.19 -0.51 5.09
N MET A 20 -4.91 -1.74 4.63
CA MET A 20 -3.54 -2.16 4.29
C MET A 20 -2.98 -1.37 3.11
N GLU A 21 -3.76 -1.18 2.04
CA GLU A 21 -3.36 -0.41 0.86
C GLU A 21 -3.02 1.05 1.24
N ILE A 22 -3.86 1.70 2.05
CA ILE A 22 -3.62 3.08 2.51
C ILE A 22 -2.32 3.18 3.31
N SER A 23 -2.04 2.20 4.18
CA SER A 23 -0.78 2.13 4.92
C SER A 23 0.42 2.01 3.98
N GLY A 24 0.31 1.15 2.96
CA GLY A 24 1.35 1.00 1.93
C GLY A 24 1.61 2.29 1.14
N TYR A 25 0.55 2.96 0.68
CA TYR A 25 0.68 4.25 -0.03
C TYR A 25 1.30 5.34 0.86
N ALA A 26 0.98 5.37 2.15
CA ALA A 26 1.59 6.35 3.06
C ALA A 26 3.11 6.13 3.20
N GLN A 27 3.54 4.87 3.28
CA GLN A 27 4.96 4.51 3.30
C GLN A 27 5.68 4.88 1.99
N GLU A 28 5.03 4.70 0.83
CA GLU A 28 5.56 5.14 -0.46
C GLU A 28 5.75 6.66 -0.52
N ILE A 29 4.79 7.44 0.02
CA ILE A 29 4.90 8.90 0.09
C ILE A 29 6.13 9.31 0.92
N VAL A 30 6.33 8.72 2.09
CA VAL A 30 7.50 9.01 2.94
C VAL A 30 8.79 8.67 2.21
N THR A 31 8.83 7.53 1.52
CA THR A 31 9.99 7.10 0.72
C THR A 31 10.31 8.11 -0.39
N LEU A 32 9.30 8.54 -1.16
CA LEU A 32 9.47 9.53 -2.22
C LEU A 32 9.95 10.88 -1.68
N MET A 33 9.45 11.30 -0.52
CA MET A 33 9.83 12.57 0.08
C MET A 33 11.27 12.57 0.61
N ASN A 34 11.72 11.46 1.18
CA ASN A 34 13.12 11.28 1.56
C ASN A 34 14.03 11.32 0.31
N GLN A 35 13.66 10.62 -0.77
CA GLN A 35 14.41 10.66 -2.02
C GLN A 35 14.49 12.08 -2.62
N ILE A 36 13.40 12.85 -2.56
CA ILE A 36 13.40 14.25 -2.99
C ILE A 36 14.35 15.09 -2.14
N SER A 37 14.32 14.90 -0.82
CA SER A 37 15.20 15.60 0.12
C SER A 37 16.68 15.31 -0.14
N ASP A 38 17.04 14.05 -0.38
CA ASP A 38 18.40 13.65 -0.71
C ASP A 38 18.87 14.31 -2.02
N ASN A 39 18.02 14.30 -3.05
CA ASN A 39 18.33 14.91 -4.33
C ASN A 39 18.38 16.46 -4.27
N LEU A 40 17.61 17.09 -3.40
CA LEU A 40 17.61 18.55 -3.20
C LEU A 40 18.98 19.07 -2.79
N SER A 41 19.67 18.35 -1.91
CA SER A 41 21.03 18.68 -1.47
C SER A 41 22.04 18.70 -2.64
N THR A 42 21.80 17.89 -3.67
CA THR A 42 22.65 17.79 -4.87
C THR A 42 22.40 18.89 -5.91
N LEU A 43 21.19 19.46 -5.91
CA LEU A 43 20.77 20.48 -6.88
C LEU A 43 21.33 21.87 -6.55
N SER A 44 21.43 22.20 -5.26
CA SER A 44 22.03 23.47 -4.82
C SER A 44 22.66 23.31 -3.45
N SER A 45 23.96 23.60 -3.36
CA SER A 45 24.73 23.54 -2.12
C SER A 45 24.79 24.88 -1.39
N LYS A 46 24.28 25.99 -1.97
CA LYS A 46 24.32 27.36 -1.41
C LYS A 46 23.18 28.24 -1.91
N GLY A 47 22.90 29.31 -1.16
CA GLY A 47 22.00 30.41 -1.56
C GLY A 47 20.55 30.17 -1.20
N TYR A 48 19.69 31.14 -1.49
CA TYR A 48 18.32 31.23 -0.95
C TYR A 48 17.46 29.96 -1.13
N PHE A 49 17.64 29.23 -2.24
CA PHE A 49 16.94 27.96 -2.45
C PHE A 49 17.44 26.86 -1.50
N HIS A 50 18.75 26.74 -1.31
CA HIS A 50 19.33 25.81 -0.35
C HIS A 50 18.90 26.21 1.08
N ASP A 51 18.98 27.49 1.41
CA ASP A 51 18.64 28.00 2.75
C ASP A 51 17.15 27.86 3.08
N ARG A 52 16.27 27.76 2.07
CA ARG A 52 14.82 27.58 2.25
C ARG A 52 14.38 26.12 2.22
N MET A 53 15.03 25.30 1.40
CA MET A 53 14.56 23.93 1.10
C MET A 53 15.40 22.83 1.77
N SER A 54 16.65 23.14 2.15
CA SER A 54 17.54 22.17 2.79
C SER A 54 16.99 21.75 4.15
N PRO A 55 17.04 20.45 4.49
CA PRO A 55 16.72 19.98 5.84
C PRO A 55 17.66 20.55 6.92
N GLU A 56 18.86 20.98 6.53
CA GLU A 56 19.93 21.44 7.41
C GLU A 56 19.91 22.97 7.66
N SER A 57 19.03 23.71 7.00
CA SER A 57 18.97 25.16 7.12
C SER A 57 18.21 25.61 8.38
N ASP A 58 18.76 26.62 9.08
CA ASP A 58 18.17 27.22 10.29
C ASP A 58 16.81 27.92 10.05
N GLU A 59 16.47 28.25 8.78
CA GLU A 59 15.14 28.73 8.39
C GLU A 59 14.15 27.55 8.34
N GLY A 60 13.85 26.99 9.52
CA GLY A 60 13.19 25.70 9.72
C GLY A 60 11.73 25.59 9.26
N ASP A 61 11.46 25.76 7.97
CA ASP A 61 10.13 25.63 7.32
C ASP A 61 10.20 24.96 5.93
N GLY A 62 11.35 24.38 5.57
CA GLY A 62 11.62 23.72 4.29
C GLY A 62 11.11 22.28 4.18
N MET A 63 11.79 21.48 3.35
CA MET A 63 11.38 20.10 3.03
C MET A 63 11.28 19.19 4.27
N ALA A 64 12.08 19.45 5.32
CA ALA A 64 12.06 18.70 6.57
C ALA A 64 10.66 18.69 7.25
N ARG A 65 9.90 19.79 7.19
CA ARG A 65 8.54 19.82 7.78
C ARG A 65 7.56 18.95 7.02
N TYR A 66 7.66 18.96 5.69
CA TYR A 66 6.82 18.12 4.85
C TYR A 66 7.14 16.64 5.11
N ILE A 67 8.42 16.28 5.23
CA ILE A 67 8.84 14.90 5.58
C ILE A 67 8.24 14.50 6.93
N LEU A 68 8.36 15.36 7.95
CA LEU A 68 7.78 15.09 9.28
C LEU A 68 6.26 14.87 9.20
N LYS A 69 5.55 15.69 8.42
CA LYS A 69 4.10 15.51 8.21
C LYS A 69 3.74 14.22 7.48
N ALA A 70 4.57 13.79 6.53
CA ALA A 70 4.37 12.51 5.88
C ALA A 70 4.59 11.33 6.83
N GLN A 71 5.61 11.39 7.69
CA GLN A 71 5.87 10.39 8.73
C GLN A 71 4.75 10.32 9.78
N GLU A 72 4.24 11.48 10.21
CA GLU A 72 3.06 11.56 11.09
C GLU A 72 1.84 10.91 10.43
N PHE A 73 1.62 11.16 9.13
CA PHE A 73 0.52 10.59 8.37
C PHE A 73 0.66 9.07 8.19
N GLU A 74 1.85 8.59 7.83
CA GLU A 74 2.19 7.16 7.78
C GLU A 74 1.86 6.48 9.11
N THR A 75 2.31 7.07 10.23
CA THR A 75 2.03 6.54 11.57
C THR A 75 0.52 6.45 11.83
N LEU A 76 -0.25 7.47 11.46
CA LEU A 76 -1.72 7.45 11.60
C LEU A 76 -2.36 6.37 10.73
N CYS A 77 -1.90 6.18 9.49
CA CYS A 77 -2.36 5.13 8.60
C CYS A 77 -2.06 3.73 9.16
N GLU A 78 -0.84 3.49 9.65
CA GLU A 78 -0.44 2.22 10.26
C GLU A 78 -1.29 1.89 11.49
N VAL A 79 -1.45 2.85 12.41
CA VAL A 79 -2.26 2.66 13.63
C VAL A 79 -3.72 2.40 13.28
N THR A 80 -4.27 3.14 12.32
CA THR A 80 -5.66 2.95 11.86
C THR A 80 -5.83 1.58 11.22
N ALA A 81 -4.89 1.18 10.36
CA ALA A 81 -4.90 -0.13 9.74
C ALA A 81 -4.84 -1.22 10.80
N GLN A 82 -3.90 -1.16 11.75
CA GLN A 82 -3.79 -2.13 12.83
C GLN A 82 -5.07 -2.22 13.66
N HIS A 83 -5.74 -1.09 13.93
CA HIS A 83 -7.03 -1.09 14.63
C HIS A 83 -8.11 -1.82 13.83
N ILE A 84 -8.24 -1.51 12.53
CA ILE A 84 -9.18 -2.21 11.64
C ILE A 84 -8.87 -3.71 11.61
N GLN A 85 -7.61 -4.08 11.44
CA GLN A 85 -7.18 -5.48 11.44
C GLN A 85 -7.57 -6.17 12.74
N ASN A 86 -7.26 -5.59 13.89
CA ASN A 86 -7.60 -6.15 15.20
C ASN A 86 -9.11 -6.27 15.43
N THR A 87 -9.90 -5.29 14.96
CA THR A 87 -11.35 -5.29 15.10
C THR A 87 -11.99 -6.41 14.27
N TYR A 88 -11.52 -6.61 13.04
CA TYR A 88 -12.13 -7.55 12.12
C TYR A 88 -11.49 -8.95 12.12
N GLN A 89 -10.37 -9.15 12.84
CA GLN A 89 -9.66 -10.43 12.91
C GLN A 89 -10.52 -11.60 13.40
N SER A 90 -11.49 -11.36 14.29
CA SER A 90 -12.41 -12.40 14.78
C SER A 90 -13.70 -12.51 13.96
N MET A 91 -13.95 -11.54 13.08
CA MET A 91 -15.18 -11.41 12.30
C MET A 91 -14.98 -11.80 10.83
N THR A 92 -13.73 -11.87 10.37
CA THR A 92 -13.35 -12.06 8.97
C THR A 92 -12.32 -13.17 8.83
N ASP A 93 -12.47 -14.03 7.82
CA ASP A 93 -11.40 -14.92 7.41
C ASP A 93 -10.32 -14.11 6.70
N THR A 94 -9.32 -13.68 7.47
CA THR A 94 -8.23 -12.81 6.99
C THR A 94 -7.37 -13.48 5.93
N ASP A 95 -7.15 -14.80 6.03
CA ASP A 95 -6.37 -15.55 5.05
C ASP A 95 -7.13 -15.57 3.71
N LYS A 96 -8.45 -15.77 3.76
CA LYS A 96 -9.32 -15.65 2.59
C LYS A 96 -9.32 -14.27 1.96
N ALA A 97 -9.42 -13.22 2.79
CA ALA A 97 -9.40 -11.84 2.33
C ALA A 97 -8.07 -11.54 1.59
N LEU A 98 -6.95 -11.97 2.17
CA LEU A 98 -5.63 -11.80 1.58
C LEU A 98 -5.46 -12.62 0.28
N ALA A 99 -5.99 -13.84 0.23
CA ALA A 99 -5.96 -14.66 -0.98
C ALA A 99 -6.73 -14.03 -2.14
N VAL A 100 -7.94 -13.50 -1.86
CA VAL A 100 -8.74 -12.77 -2.85
C VAL A 100 -8.01 -11.50 -3.32
N TYR A 101 -7.35 -10.78 -2.41
CA TYR A 101 -6.54 -9.61 -2.75
C TYR A 101 -5.39 -9.96 -3.71
N VAL A 102 -4.62 -11.01 -3.41
CA VAL A 102 -3.53 -11.48 -4.27
C VAL A 102 -4.04 -11.87 -5.65
N LEU A 103 -5.18 -12.58 -5.73
CA LEU A 103 -5.79 -12.92 -7.02
C LEU A 103 -6.23 -11.67 -7.79
N ASN A 104 -6.80 -10.67 -7.11
CA ASN A 104 -7.18 -9.41 -7.73
C ASN A 104 -5.97 -8.63 -8.28
N LEU A 105 -4.83 -8.65 -7.58
CA LEU A 105 -3.56 -8.11 -8.10
C LEU A 105 -3.12 -8.85 -9.36
N MET A 106 -3.16 -10.19 -9.36
CA MET A 106 -2.81 -10.99 -10.54
C MET A 106 -3.74 -10.70 -11.74
N LEU A 107 -5.03 -10.51 -11.50
CA LEU A 107 -6.01 -10.17 -12.54
C LEU A 107 -5.76 -8.79 -13.15
N GLN A 108 -5.26 -7.85 -12.35
CA GLN A 108 -4.94 -6.49 -12.79
C GLN A 108 -3.55 -6.36 -13.41
N ASP A 109 -2.61 -7.24 -13.06
CA ASP A 109 -1.26 -7.22 -13.61
C ASP A 109 -1.26 -7.48 -15.12
N SER A 110 -0.62 -6.57 -15.87
CA SER A 110 -0.41 -6.69 -17.32
C SER A 110 0.48 -7.87 -17.72
N SER A 111 1.29 -8.39 -16.80
CA SER A 111 2.21 -9.52 -17.05
C SER A 111 1.52 -10.89 -16.94
N THR A 112 0.36 -10.96 -16.29
CA THR A 112 -0.42 -12.19 -16.16
C THR A 112 -1.09 -12.55 -17.48
N ASP A 113 -0.89 -13.78 -17.93
CA ASP A 113 -1.47 -14.31 -19.16
C ASP A 113 -3.01 -14.25 -19.14
N ALA A 114 -3.61 -13.88 -20.28
CA ALA A 114 -5.06 -13.74 -20.44
C ALA A 114 -5.80 -15.06 -20.18
N ALA A 115 -5.24 -16.20 -20.59
CA ALA A 115 -5.81 -17.51 -20.32
C ALA A 115 -5.85 -17.81 -18.81
N LYS A 116 -4.79 -17.45 -18.09
CA LYS A 116 -4.71 -17.57 -16.62
C LYS A 116 -5.75 -16.70 -15.94
N LYS A 117 -5.96 -15.46 -16.41
CA LYS A 117 -6.99 -14.56 -15.88
C LYS A 117 -8.39 -15.14 -16.05
N GLU A 118 -8.68 -15.70 -17.23
CA GLU A 118 -9.97 -16.32 -17.52
C GLU A 118 -10.18 -17.60 -16.68
N GLU A 119 -9.14 -18.39 -16.48
CA GLU A 119 -9.17 -19.58 -15.62
C GLU A 119 -9.48 -19.24 -14.15
N ILE A 120 -8.84 -18.19 -13.62
CA ILE A 120 -9.10 -17.68 -12.25
C ILE A 120 -10.56 -17.24 -12.12
N LEU A 121 -11.10 -16.53 -13.12
CA LEU A 121 -12.48 -16.05 -13.08
C LEU A 121 -13.52 -17.17 -13.15
N ASN A 122 -13.22 -18.25 -13.88
CA ASN A 122 -14.12 -19.38 -14.01
C ASN A 122 -14.06 -20.33 -12.80
N ASN A 123 -12.97 -20.29 -12.02
CA ASN A 123 -12.73 -21.18 -10.87
C ASN A 123 -12.30 -20.42 -9.61
N GLN A 124 -13.00 -19.32 -9.28
CA GLN A 124 -12.59 -18.38 -8.24
C GLN A 124 -12.36 -19.06 -6.88
N GLU A 125 -13.31 -19.86 -6.39
CA GLU A 125 -13.20 -20.52 -5.07
C GLU A 125 -11.99 -21.45 -4.97
N ALA A 126 -11.72 -22.23 -6.02
CA ALA A 126 -10.58 -23.15 -6.04
C ALA A 126 -9.25 -22.41 -5.98
N TYR A 127 -9.13 -21.29 -6.69
CA TYR A 127 -7.94 -20.45 -6.67
C TYR A 127 -7.78 -19.70 -5.34
N VAL A 128 -8.88 -19.23 -4.74
CA VAL A 128 -8.85 -18.61 -3.40
C VAL A 128 -8.31 -19.60 -2.38
N SER A 129 -8.84 -20.84 -2.34
CA SER A 129 -8.35 -21.86 -1.41
C SER A 129 -6.89 -22.25 -1.65
N LEU A 130 -6.46 -22.31 -2.92
CA LEU A 130 -5.07 -22.62 -3.26
C LEU A 130 -4.10 -21.53 -2.76
N VAL A 131 -4.45 -20.26 -2.95
CA VAL A 131 -3.64 -19.14 -2.46
C VAL A 131 -3.67 -19.06 -0.94
N GLU A 132 -4.82 -19.29 -0.30
CA GLU A 132 -4.91 -19.39 1.17
C GLU A 132 -3.98 -20.47 1.73
N GLU A 133 -3.95 -21.66 1.13
CA GLU A 133 -3.11 -22.77 1.58
C GLU A 133 -1.62 -22.42 1.43
N GLN A 134 -1.24 -21.77 0.34
CA GLN A 134 0.12 -21.27 0.13
C GLN A 134 0.51 -20.23 1.20
N LEU A 135 -0.38 -19.28 1.50
CA LEU A 135 -0.17 -18.27 2.55
C LEU A 135 0.02 -18.91 3.93
N LYS A 136 -0.74 -19.95 4.25
CA LYS A 136 -0.61 -20.72 5.50
C LYS A 136 0.69 -21.51 5.57
N SER A 137 1.15 -22.06 4.45
CA SER A 137 2.40 -22.83 4.37
C SER A 137 3.68 -21.97 4.44
N SER A 138 3.54 -20.66 4.24
CA SER A 138 4.66 -19.69 4.25
C SER A 138 4.92 -19.07 5.63
N LYS A 139 4.12 -19.40 6.66
CA LYS A 139 4.32 -18.99 8.06
C LYS A 139 5.15 -20.03 8.82
#